data_AF-A0A8J3VBB8-F1
#
_entry.id   AF-A0A8J3VBB8-F1
#
_cell.length_a   1.000
_cell.length_b   1.000
_cell.length_c   1.000
_cell.angle_alpha   90.00
_cell.angle_beta   90.00
_cell.angle_gamma   90.00
#
_symmetry.space_group_name_H-M   'P 1'
#
loop_
_entity.id
_entity.type
_entity.pdbx_description
1 polymer ?
#
loop_
_entity_poly.entity_id
_entity_poly.type
_entity_poly.pdbx_seq_one_letter_code
_entity_poly.pdbx_strand_id
1 'polypeptide(L)'
;MGMQQDEHMHPVRHSVRAILFDGDEIILFRRIRPGVEPYWITPGGGVEPSDAGPEATLRRELDEELGAVAGPALRVFSVAEPGRLSAFYACRLVSMDLTRRSGPEFLDPAAGVHEIVRVRPEKAADLNLVPPELAGFLTENAETLPALLDAATYAPGRYRPVVDVHLLLFDDAGRVLLGRRQGTGYADGEWQIMPSGHLEEGESVIEATAREAREELGVEVSGLTVAHVMHHRNPGGTARIGMFLVAETVHGTPVNAEPHKCAELGWFPVDDLPSATVPYARAGVEAVRDAPGFSLHGWALPVAAHLEAEAVRAGFAETSVTLIAHRAGHVLVLSDGEADRLPSLVVRHGRSLADAVAELAQGDAEFAGADDYVTLDGRLGRRFAFAAPLAGDPPATGRLIPLSSVGTSRLPRAEQMLIESWFGG
;
A
#
# COMPACT_ATOMS: atom_id res chain seq x y z
N MET A 1 -29.14 60.59 8.31
CA MET A 1 -30.08 59.95 7.37
C MET A 1 -29.28 59.32 6.24
N GLY A 2 -29.17 58.01 6.06
CA GLY A 2 -29.18 56.91 7.02
C GLY A 2 -28.02 55.97 6.64
N MET A 3 -27.47 55.28 7.63
CA MET A 3 -26.50 54.19 7.43
C MET A 3 -27.22 53.06 6.68
N GLN A 4 -26.72 52.69 5.51
CA GLN A 4 -27.03 51.42 4.86
C GLN A 4 -26.53 50.30 5.78
N GLN A 5 -27.45 49.40 6.13
CA GLN A 5 -27.22 48.25 6.98
C GLN A 5 -26.38 47.22 6.21
N ASP A 6 -25.35 46.69 6.87
CA ASP A 6 -24.59 45.51 6.44
C ASP A 6 -25.55 44.33 6.20
N GLU A 7 -25.67 43.90 4.95
CA GLU A 7 -26.21 42.59 4.58
C GLU A 7 -25.35 41.52 5.26
N HIS A 8 -25.84 40.99 6.37
CA HIS A 8 -25.28 39.81 7.01
C HIS A 8 -25.46 38.62 6.06
N MET A 9 -24.42 38.32 5.29
CA MET A 9 -24.35 37.11 4.47
C MET A 9 -24.39 35.90 5.40
N HIS A 10 -25.55 35.25 5.50
CA HIS A 10 -25.71 34.03 6.28
C HIS A 10 -24.72 32.97 5.77
N PRO A 11 -24.00 32.26 6.65
CA PRO A 11 -23.04 31.25 6.23
C PRO A 11 -23.76 30.15 5.43
N VAL A 12 -23.26 29.87 4.23
CA VAL A 12 -23.77 28.80 3.37
C VAL A 12 -23.57 27.46 4.09
N ARG A 13 -24.64 26.68 4.24
CA ARG A 13 -24.56 25.34 4.84
C ARG A 13 -24.07 24.35 3.81
N HIS A 14 -23.03 23.60 4.13
CA HIS A 14 -22.53 22.52 3.29
C HIS A 14 -23.13 21.19 3.74
N SER A 15 -23.57 20.37 2.79
CA SER A 15 -23.99 18.99 3.06
C SER A 15 -23.37 18.03 2.05
N VAL A 16 -23.20 16.79 2.49
CA VAL A 16 -22.71 15.69 1.65
C VAL A 16 -23.77 14.61 1.54
N ARG A 17 -23.84 13.97 0.38
CA ARG A 17 -24.85 12.95 0.06
C ARG A 17 -24.20 11.80 -0.68
N ALA A 18 -24.59 10.56 -0.37
CA ALA A 18 -24.08 9.39 -1.05
C ALA A 18 -25.04 8.88 -2.13
N ILE A 19 -24.56 8.77 -3.37
CA ILE A 19 -25.12 7.86 -4.37
C ILE A 19 -24.45 6.51 -4.11
N LEU A 20 -25.02 5.77 -3.16
CA LEU A 20 -24.42 4.55 -2.62
C LEU A 20 -24.92 3.33 -3.38
N PHE A 21 -24.04 2.71 -4.17
CA PHE A 21 -24.35 1.53 -4.97
C PHE A 21 -24.20 0.23 -4.18
N ASP A 22 -25.26 -0.57 -4.14
CA ASP A 22 -25.28 -1.96 -3.68
C ASP A 22 -25.59 -2.87 -4.88
N GLY A 23 -24.55 -3.49 -5.44
CA GLY A 23 -24.62 -4.05 -6.79
C GLY A 23 -24.94 -2.96 -7.81
N ASP A 24 -25.93 -3.19 -8.67
CA ASP A 24 -26.37 -2.24 -9.71
C ASP A 24 -27.48 -1.29 -9.25
N GLU A 25 -27.85 -1.34 -7.97
CA GLU A 25 -28.90 -0.50 -7.39
C GLU A 25 -28.30 0.55 -6.46
N ILE A 26 -28.95 1.71 -6.36
CA ILE A 26 -28.61 2.74 -5.38
C ILE A 26 -29.52 2.65 -4.16
N ILE A 27 -28.94 2.89 -2.99
CA ILE A 27 -29.68 2.97 -1.73
C ILE A 27 -30.25 4.38 -1.55
N LEU A 28 -31.55 4.46 -1.31
CA LEU A 28 -32.28 5.70 -1.02
C LEU A 28 -33.14 5.54 0.24
N PHE A 29 -33.42 6.66 0.90
CA PHE A 29 -34.48 6.74 1.89
C PHE A 29 -35.77 7.25 1.27
N ARG A 30 -36.82 6.44 1.34
CA ARG A 30 -38.19 6.90 1.10
C ARG A 30 -38.72 7.52 2.38
N ARG A 31 -38.97 8.82 2.36
CA ARG A 31 -39.49 9.60 3.49
C ARG A 31 -41.01 9.65 3.45
N ILE A 32 -41.63 9.21 4.54
CA ILE A 32 -43.08 9.28 4.76
C ILE A 32 -43.35 10.22 5.95
N ARG A 33 -44.04 11.33 5.68
CA ARG A 33 -44.46 12.30 6.72
C ARG A 33 -45.97 12.58 6.61
N PRO A 34 -46.69 12.76 7.73
CA PRO A 34 -48.11 13.10 7.69
C PRO A 34 -48.37 14.37 6.87
N GLY A 35 -49.28 14.29 5.88
CA GLY A 35 -49.69 15.44 5.06
C GLY A 35 -48.70 15.88 3.98
N VAL A 36 -47.58 15.17 3.79
CA VAL A 36 -46.60 15.42 2.73
C VAL A 36 -46.55 14.21 1.81
N GLU A 37 -46.57 14.43 0.50
CA GLU A 37 -46.39 13.36 -0.48
C GLU A 37 -45.04 12.66 -0.26
N PRO A 38 -44.97 11.31 -0.30
CA PRO A 38 -43.71 10.60 -0.14
C PRO A 38 -42.66 11.07 -1.13
N TYR A 39 -41.42 11.18 -0.66
CA TYR A 39 -40.30 11.62 -1.48
C TYR A 39 -39.04 10.84 -1.11
N TRP A 40 -38.06 10.83 -2.02
CA TRP A 40 -36.83 10.06 -1.88
C TRP A 40 -35.64 10.99 -1.70
N ILE A 41 -34.72 10.59 -0.84
CA ILE A 41 -33.44 11.28 -0.64
C ILE A 41 -32.31 10.25 -0.57
N THR A 42 -31.11 10.69 -0.93
CA THR A 42 -29.88 9.94 -0.67
C THR A 42 -29.46 10.07 0.80
N PRO A 43 -28.81 9.04 1.37
CA PRO A 43 -28.20 9.14 2.70
C PRO A 43 -27.12 10.23 2.72
N GLY A 44 -26.88 10.80 3.90
CA GLY A 44 -25.93 11.87 4.15
C GLY A 44 -26.54 13.09 4.83
N GLY A 45 -25.67 13.92 5.40
CA GLY A 45 -26.06 15.05 6.23
C GLY A 45 -25.15 16.28 6.09
N GLY A 46 -25.20 17.13 7.11
CA GLY A 46 -24.49 18.41 7.14
C GLY A 46 -23.01 18.22 7.45
N VAL A 47 -22.16 19.04 6.83
CA VAL A 47 -20.74 19.12 7.20
C VAL A 47 -20.62 19.90 8.50
N GLU A 48 -20.06 19.26 9.52
CA GLU A 48 -19.84 19.87 10.83
C GLU A 48 -18.44 20.51 10.90
N PRO A 49 -18.25 21.56 11.72
CA PRO A 49 -16.94 22.19 11.90
C PRO A 49 -15.84 21.25 12.43
N SER A 50 -16.23 20.18 13.12
CA SER A 50 -15.34 19.13 13.66
C SER A 50 -14.95 18.07 12.64
N ASP A 51 -15.61 18.01 11.48
CA ASP A 51 -15.29 17.02 10.46
C ASP A 51 -13.95 17.34 9.80
N ALA A 52 -13.10 16.32 9.62
CA ALA A 52 -11.80 16.47 8.95
C ALA A 52 -11.92 16.87 7.45
N GLY A 53 -13.13 16.77 6.89
CA GLY A 53 -13.47 17.19 5.54
C GLY A 53 -14.75 16.50 5.03
N PRO A 54 -15.23 16.85 3.82
CA PRO A 54 -16.50 16.35 3.28
C PRO A 54 -16.58 14.82 3.17
N GLU A 55 -15.48 14.14 2.87
CA GLU A 55 -15.45 12.67 2.82
C GLU A 55 -15.56 12.05 4.22
N ALA A 56 -14.96 12.68 5.24
CA ALA A 56 -15.08 12.23 6.62
C ALA A 56 -16.53 12.39 7.12
N THR A 57 -17.17 13.52 6.81
CA THR A 57 -18.60 13.74 7.04
C THR A 57 -19.44 12.65 6.38
N LEU A 58 -19.18 12.35 5.10
CA LEU A 58 -19.95 11.34 4.34
C LEU A 58 -19.86 9.97 5.02
N ARG A 59 -18.67 9.58 5.48
CA ARG A 59 -18.43 8.30 6.17
C ARG A 59 -19.14 8.24 7.52
N ARG A 60 -19.10 9.33 8.30
CA ARG A 60 -19.81 9.45 9.58
C ARG A 60 -21.32 9.28 9.38
N GLU A 61 -21.90 10.03 8.47
CA GLU A 61 -23.34 10.00 8.19
C GLU A 61 -23.80 8.61 7.69
N LEU A 62 -23.03 7.96 6.82
CA LEU A 62 -23.35 6.61 6.36
C LEU A 62 -23.31 5.56 7.49
N ASP A 63 -22.38 5.69 8.44
CA ASP A 63 -22.33 4.81 9.62
C ASP A 63 -23.50 5.09 10.57
N GLU A 64 -23.83 6.37 10.82
CA GLU A 64 -24.93 6.77 11.70
C GLU A 64 -26.32 6.40 11.13
N GLU A 65 -26.55 6.62 9.84
CA GLU A 65 -27.86 6.43 9.19
C GLU A 65 -28.11 4.99 8.73
N LEU A 66 -27.06 4.26 8.36
CA LEU A 66 -27.16 2.92 7.75
C LEU A 66 -26.29 1.85 8.42
N GLY A 67 -25.38 2.22 9.33
CA GLY A 67 -24.30 1.32 9.76
C GLY A 67 -23.44 0.86 8.59
N ALA A 68 -23.30 1.71 7.57
CA ALA A 68 -22.71 1.37 6.29
C ALA A 68 -21.26 1.80 6.19
N VAL A 69 -20.42 0.89 5.68
CA VAL A 69 -19.07 1.20 5.22
C VAL A 69 -19.12 1.34 3.70
N ALA A 70 -18.74 2.51 3.20
CA ALA A 70 -18.56 2.75 1.78
C ALA A 70 -17.09 2.63 1.37
N GLY A 71 -16.87 2.19 0.13
CA GLY A 71 -15.57 2.23 -0.53
C GLY A 71 -15.11 3.66 -0.80
N PRO A 72 -14.16 3.87 -1.72
CA PRO A 72 -13.82 5.22 -2.14
C PRO A 72 -15.02 6.00 -2.69
N ALA A 73 -15.03 7.30 -2.41
CA ALA A 73 -16.12 8.21 -2.74
C ALA A 73 -15.67 9.25 -3.77
N LEU A 74 -16.31 9.26 -4.94
CA LEU A 74 -16.04 10.24 -6.00
C LEU A 74 -17.10 11.33 -5.97
N ARG A 75 -16.71 12.60 -5.86
CA ARG A 75 -17.66 13.70 -6.02
C ARG A 75 -18.07 13.82 -7.49
N VAL A 76 -19.32 13.55 -7.79
CA VAL A 76 -19.83 13.46 -9.18
C VAL A 76 -20.88 14.51 -9.51
N PHE A 77 -21.53 15.08 -8.49
CA PHE A 77 -22.63 16.01 -8.68
C PHE A 77 -22.69 17.04 -7.54
N SER A 78 -23.18 18.23 -7.80
CA SER A 78 -23.34 19.27 -6.77
C SER A 78 -24.50 20.20 -7.12
N VAL A 79 -25.30 20.56 -6.12
CA VAL A 79 -26.44 21.47 -6.26
C VAL A 79 -26.29 22.59 -5.26
N ALA A 80 -26.39 23.83 -5.76
CA ALA A 80 -26.43 25.03 -4.95
C ALA A 80 -27.86 25.57 -4.89
N GLU A 81 -28.38 25.70 -3.68
CA GLU A 81 -29.65 26.35 -3.36
C GLU A 81 -29.37 27.60 -2.50
N PRO A 82 -30.30 28.56 -2.40
CA PRO A 82 -30.14 29.70 -1.51
C PRO A 82 -29.77 29.28 -0.07
N GLY A 83 -28.54 29.58 0.36
CA GLY A 83 -28.03 29.23 1.69
C GLY A 83 -27.54 27.79 1.89
N ARG A 84 -27.51 26.95 0.84
CA ARG A 84 -27.07 25.54 0.95
C ARG A 84 -26.30 25.05 -0.29
N LEU A 85 -25.16 24.38 -0.07
CA LEU A 85 -24.43 23.65 -1.10
C LEU A 85 -24.41 22.15 -0.77
N SER A 86 -25.02 21.32 -1.62
CA SER A 86 -25.03 19.86 -1.47
C SER A 86 -24.07 19.23 -2.47
N ALA A 87 -23.06 18.51 -1.97
CA ALA A 87 -22.14 17.71 -2.78
C ALA A 87 -22.53 16.23 -2.74
N PHE A 88 -22.64 15.61 -3.91
CA PHE A 88 -23.04 14.22 -4.08
C PHE A 88 -21.84 13.38 -4.49
N TYR A 89 -21.65 12.29 -3.77
CA TYR A 89 -20.55 11.36 -3.92
C TYR A 89 -21.05 9.99 -4.36
N ALA A 90 -20.58 9.49 -5.49
CA ALA A 90 -20.80 8.10 -5.90
C ALA A 90 -19.80 7.19 -5.18
N CYS A 91 -20.28 6.06 -4.65
CA CYS A 91 -19.45 5.08 -3.96
C CYS A 91 -20.09 3.68 -3.98
N ARG A 92 -19.28 2.63 -3.79
CA ARG A 92 -19.75 1.24 -3.62
C ARG A 92 -19.97 0.94 -2.13
N LEU A 93 -21.05 0.23 -1.82
CA LEU A 93 -21.29 -0.36 -0.51
C LEU A 93 -20.28 -1.51 -0.26
N VAL A 94 -19.59 -1.47 0.87
CA VAL A 94 -18.68 -2.54 1.31
C VAL A 94 -19.38 -3.46 2.31
N SER A 95 -20.05 -2.87 3.30
CA SER A 95 -20.85 -3.60 4.28
C SER A 95 -21.92 -2.70 4.87
N MET A 96 -23.00 -3.30 5.40
CA MET A 96 -24.09 -2.57 6.04
C MET A 96 -24.64 -3.41 7.20
N ASP A 97 -24.70 -2.81 8.40
CA ASP A 97 -25.33 -3.41 9.57
C ASP A 97 -26.32 -2.42 10.20
N LEU A 98 -27.60 -2.60 9.90
CA LEU A 98 -28.67 -1.71 10.33
C LEU A 98 -28.89 -1.68 11.85
N THR A 99 -28.31 -2.63 12.60
CA THR A 99 -28.37 -2.64 14.07
C THR A 99 -27.46 -1.59 14.71
N ARG A 100 -26.51 -1.05 13.95
CA ARG A 100 -25.54 -0.03 14.41
C ARG A 100 -26.01 1.41 14.20
N ARG A 101 -27.19 1.63 13.65
CA ARG A 101 -27.73 2.98 13.38
C ARG A 101 -27.85 3.78 14.68
N SER A 102 -27.33 5.00 14.65
CA SER A 102 -27.23 5.89 15.81
C SER A 102 -27.71 7.32 15.54
N GLY A 103 -28.25 7.58 14.35
CA GLY A 103 -28.76 8.90 13.95
C GLY A 103 -29.92 9.43 14.81
N PRO A 104 -30.00 10.76 15.03
CA PRO A 104 -31.04 11.38 15.85
C PRO A 104 -32.45 11.21 15.27
N GLU A 105 -32.60 11.03 13.95
CA GLU A 105 -33.88 10.78 13.29
C GLU A 105 -34.56 9.45 13.64
N PHE A 106 -33.86 8.51 14.29
CA PHE A 106 -34.45 7.26 14.77
C PHE A 106 -34.99 7.34 16.20
N LEU A 107 -34.76 8.47 16.87
CA LEU A 107 -35.19 8.71 18.26
C LEU A 107 -36.43 9.61 18.36
N ASP A 108 -36.82 10.31 17.28
CA ASP A 108 -37.97 11.22 17.25
C ASP A 108 -39.08 10.71 16.28
N PRO A 109 -40.25 10.29 16.79
CA PRO A 109 -41.41 9.90 15.97
C PRO A 109 -41.93 11.00 15.02
N ALA A 110 -41.59 12.28 15.24
CA ALA A 110 -41.97 13.40 14.39
C ALA A 110 -41.06 13.57 13.16
N ALA A 111 -39.91 12.90 13.10
CA ALA A 111 -38.93 13.01 12.00
C ALA A 111 -39.36 12.31 10.70
N GLY A 112 -40.42 11.48 10.76
CA GLY A 112 -40.92 10.67 9.65
C GLY A 112 -40.29 9.26 9.62
N VAL A 113 -40.89 8.37 8.82
CA VAL A 113 -40.32 7.02 8.60
C VAL A 113 -39.39 7.07 7.39
N HIS A 114 -38.17 6.57 7.54
CA HIS A 114 -37.26 6.30 6.44
C HIS A 114 -37.29 4.81 6.10
N GLU A 115 -37.98 4.47 5.02
CA GLU A 115 -37.86 3.13 4.44
C GLU A 115 -36.60 3.10 3.55
N ILE A 116 -35.69 2.16 3.81
CA ILE A 116 -34.52 1.93 2.95
C ILE A 116 -35.01 1.20 1.71
N VAL A 117 -34.81 1.80 0.54
CA VAL A 117 -35.15 1.19 -0.75
C VAL A 117 -33.93 1.11 -1.64
N ARG A 118 -33.89 0.06 -2.47
CA ARG A 118 -32.91 -0.10 -3.55
C ARG A 118 -33.60 0.20 -4.87
N VAL A 119 -32.96 1.03 -5.67
CA VAL A 119 -33.54 1.51 -6.93
C VAL A 119 -32.45 1.50 -7.98
N ARG A 120 -32.76 0.98 -9.18
CA ARG A 120 -31.85 1.13 -10.32
C ARG A 120 -31.79 2.59 -10.78
N PRO A 121 -30.61 3.16 -11.06
CA PRO A 121 -30.48 4.56 -11.48
C PRO A 121 -31.38 4.96 -12.68
N GLU A 122 -31.60 4.05 -13.63
CA GLU A 122 -32.48 4.30 -14.78
C GLU A 122 -33.92 4.66 -14.36
N LYS A 123 -34.38 4.20 -13.19
CA LYS A 123 -35.72 4.44 -12.65
C LYS A 123 -35.80 5.69 -11.77
N ALA A 124 -34.71 6.44 -11.60
CA ALA A 124 -34.68 7.61 -10.74
C ALA A 124 -35.68 8.70 -11.18
N ALA A 125 -35.92 8.84 -12.48
CA ALA A 125 -36.89 9.79 -13.04
C ALA A 125 -38.35 9.49 -12.66
N ASP A 126 -38.67 8.23 -12.28
CA ASP A 126 -40.01 7.83 -11.84
C ASP A 126 -40.27 8.17 -10.35
N LEU A 127 -39.25 8.63 -9.63
CA LEU A 127 -39.32 8.96 -8.21
C LEU A 127 -39.46 10.46 -7.98
N ASN A 128 -40.18 10.82 -6.91
CA ASN A 128 -40.12 12.17 -6.34
C ASN A 128 -38.79 12.34 -5.57
N LEU A 129 -37.67 12.34 -6.30
CA LEU A 129 -36.32 12.43 -5.75
C LEU A 129 -35.97 13.89 -5.46
N VAL A 130 -35.40 14.14 -4.29
CA VAL A 130 -35.01 15.48 -3.84
C VAL A 130 -33.49 15.53 -3.67
N PRO A 131 -32.77 16.38 -4.44
CA PRO A 131 -33.28 17.36 -5.40
C PRO A 131 -33.68 16.72 -6.76
N PRO A 132 -34.61 17.32 -7.54
CA PRO A 132 -35.06 16.77 -8.81
C PRO A 132 -33.95 16.67 -9.88
N GLU A 133 -32.96 17.56 -9.82
CA GLU A 133 -31.78 17.54 -10.69
C GLU A 133 -30.96 16.26 -10.52
N LEU A 134 -31.00 15.64 -9.33
CA LEU A 134 -30.35 14.36 -9.09
C LEU A 134 -31.00 13.24 -9.91
N ALA A 135 -32.32 13.27 -10.11
CA ALA A 135 -33.00 12.24 -10.88
C ALA A 135 -32.53 12.22 -12.34
N GLY A 136 -32.46 13.41 -12.96
CA GLY A 136 -31.90 13.58 -14.30
C GLY A 136 -30.46 13.09 -14.39
N PHE A 137 -29.61 13.51 -13.44
CA PHE A 137 -28.21 13.08 -13.38
C PHE A 137 -28.06 11.55 -13.29
N LEU A 138 -28.84 10.90 -12.42
CA LEU A 138 -28.79 9.45 -12.24
C LEU A 138 -29.25 8.69 -13.48
N THR A 139 -30.32 9.15 -14.14
CA THR A 139 -30.84 8.53 -15.36
C THR A 139 -29.85 8.69 -16.53
N GLU A 140 -29.24 9.86 -16.70
CA GLU A 140 -28.27 10.12 -17.77
C GLU A 140 -26.96 9.33 -17.59
N ASN A 141 -26.56 9.05 -16.35
CA ASN A 141 -25.26 8.45 -16.04
C ASN A 141 -25.39 7.02 -15.46
N ALA A 142 -26.53 6.36 -15.68
CA ALA A 142 -26.86 5.06 -15.09
C ALA A 142 -25.82 3.97 -15.40
N GLU A 143 -25.30 3.93 -16.63
CA GLU A 143 -24.26 2.99 -17.04
C GLU A 143 -22.84 3.48 -16.70
N THR A 144 -22.61 4.80 -16.76
CA THR A 144 -21.28 5.40 -16.58
C THR A 144 -20.83 5.41 -15.13
N LEU A 145 -21.75 5.63 -14.17
CA LEU A 145 -21.40 5.70 -12.75
C LEU A 145 -20.87 4.37 -12.20
N PRO A 146 -21.50 3.20 -12.43
CA PRO A 146 -20.93 1.91 -12.05
C PRO A 146 -19.56 1.66 -12.67
N ALA A 147 -19.40 1.94 -13.97
CA ALA A 147 -18.11 1.75 -14.65
C ALA A 147 -17.00 2.67 -14.11
N LEU A 148 -17.33 3.93 -13.82
CA LEU A 148 -16.42 4.89 -13.18
C LEU A 148 -16.04 4.41 -11.77
N LEU A 149 -17.01 3.87 -11.02
CA LEU A 149 -16.76 3.28 -9.71
C LEU A 149 -15.94 2.01 -9.78
N ASP A 150 -16.10 1.16 -10.79
CA ASP A 150 -15.29 -0.05 -10.96
C ASP A 150 -13.84 0.30 -11.33
N ALA A 151 -13.67 1.30 -12.20
CA ALA A 151 -12.36 1.91 -12.47
C ALA A 151 -11.76 2.56 -11.21
N ALA A 152 -12.59 3.22 -10.39
CA ALA A 152 -12.17 3.82 -9.13
C ALA A 152 -12.02 2.81 -7.98
N THR A 153 -12.62 1.62 -8.07
CA THR A 153 -12.39 0.51 -7.13
C THR A 153 -10.94 0.02 -7.25
N TYR A 154 -10.29 0.32 -8.37
CA TYR A 154 -8.84 0.19 -8.52
C TYR A 154 -8.02 1.30 -7.84
N ALA A 155 -8.58 2.44 -7.41
CA ALA A 155 -7.99 3.42 -6.46
C ALA A 155 -8.77 4.74 -6.42
N PRO A 156 -9.56 5.01 -5.37
CA PRO A 156 -9.03 5.72 -4.18
C PRO A 156 -8.96 4.89 -2.88
N GLY A 157 -8.07 5.28 -1.96
CA GLY A 157 -7.88 4.63 -0.65
C GLY A 157 -6.84 3.50 -0.62
N ARG A 158 -6.37 3.04 -1.77
CA ARG A 158 -5.19 2.16 -1.86
C ARG A 158 -3.92 3.00 -1.83
N TYR A 159 -2.95 2.56 -1.04
CA TYR A 159 -1.61 3.14 -1.02
C TYR A 159 -0.98 3.05 -2.43
N ARG A 160 -0.50 4.18 -2.95
CA ARG A 160 0.19 4.27 -4.24
C ARG A 160 1.62 4.79 -4.00
N PRO A 161 2.65 3.94 -4.09
CA PRO A 161 4.02 4.43 -4.05
C PRO A 161 4.37 5.15 -5.35
N VAL A 162 5.29 6.10 -5.26
CA VAL A 162 5.97 6.63 -6.45
C VAL A 162 6.86 5.52 -7.03
N VAL A 163 6.94 5.41 -8.35
CA VAL A 163 7.85 4.48 -9.03
C VAL A 163 8.95 5.28 -9.71
N ASP A 164 10.19 4.97 -9.38
CA ASP A 164 11.38 5.59 -9.96
C ASP A 164 12.15 4.54 -10.79
N VAL A 165 12.77 4.95 -11.88
CA VAL A 165 13.66 4.11 -12.71
C VAL A 165 15.10 4.58 -12.56
N HIS A 166 16.02 3.63 -12.44
CA HIS A 166 17.46 3.86 -12.32
C HIS A 166 18.18 2.93 -13.30
N LEU A 167 18.92 3.48 -14.26
CA LEU A 167 19.73 2.68 -15.16
C LEU A 167 21.19 2.68 -14.70
N LEU A 168 21.70 1.50 -14.37
CA LEU A 168 23.12 1.32 -14.09
C LEU A 168 23.87 1.13 -15.41
N LEU A 169 24.67 2.13 -15.75
CA LEU A 169 25.62 2.06 -16.85
C LEU A 169 27.00 1.74 -16.28
N PHE A 170 27.69 0.79 -16.92
CA PHE A 170 29.04 0.37 -16.56
C PHE A 170 30.01 0.67 -17.70
N ASP A 171 31.22 1.09 -17.37
CA ASP A 171 32.32 1.17 -18.33
C ASP A 171 33.09 -0.15 -18.42
N ASP A 172 34.07 -0.23 -19.34
CA ASP A 172 34.90 -1.42 -19.54
C ASP A 172 35.71 -1.83 -18.29
N ALA A 173 35.87 -0.92 -17.32
CA ALA A 173 36.54 -1.18 -16.05
C ALA A 173 35.56 -1.61 -14.95
N GLY A 174 34.26 -1.78 -15.25
CA GLY A 174 33.22 -2.15 -14.30
C GLY A 174 32.82 -1.02 -13.34
N ARG A 175 33.17 0.23 -13.65
CA ARG A 175 32.77 1.40 -12.85
C ARG A 175 31.37 1.83 -13.26
N VAL A 176 30.57 2.31 -12.30
CA VAL A 176 29.21 2.81 -12.54
C VAL A 176 29.20 4.31 -12.81
N LEU A 177 28.35 4.75 -13.74
CA LEU A 177 28.13 6.17 -14.03
C LEU A 177 27.21 6.80 -12.99
N LEU A 178 27.66 7.88 -12.36
CA LEU A 178 26.88 8.73 -11.48
C LEU A 178 26.86 10.17 -11.99
N GLY A 179 25.80 10.91 -11.65
CA GLY A 179 25.68 12.35 -11.86
C GLY A 179 25.58 13.10 -10.53
N ARG A 180 26.27 14.24 -10.42
CA ARG A 180 26.19 15.09 -9.23
C ARG A 180 24.99 16.03 -9.35
N ARG A 181 24.00 15.87 -8.48
CA ARG A 181 22.74 16.64 -8.50
C ARG A 181 23.00 18.13 -8.29
N GLN A 182 22.28 18.99 -9.01
CA GLN A 182 22.23 20.43 -8.74
C GLN A 182 20.90 21.03 -9.16
N GLY A 183 20.40 22.06 -8.47
CA GLY A 183 19.19 22.76 -8.89
C GLY A 183 17.92 21.90 -8.86
N THR A 184 17.94 20.78 -8.12
CA THR A 184 16.83 19.84 -8.04
C THR A 184 15.98 20.02 -6.78
N GLY A 185 16.50 20.75 -5.78
CA GLY A 185 15.81 20.98 -4.50
C GLY A 185 15.87 19.80 -3.52
N TYR A 186 16.53 18.70 -3.88
CA TYR A 186 16.75 17.54 -3.03
C TYR A 186 18.17 16.99 -3.25
N ALA A 187 18.93 16.76 -2.17
CA ALA A 187 20.28 16.19 -2.23
C ALA A 187 21.23 16.86 -3.25
N ASP A 188 21.10 18.18 -3.45
CA ASP A 188 21.98 18.93 -4.34
C ASP A 188 23.43 18.87 -3.82
N GLY A 189 24.38 18.60 -4.71
CA GLY A 189 25.78 18.34 -4.39
C GLY A 189 26.12 16.87 -4.14
N GLU A 190 25.13 16.00 -3.96
CA GLU A 190 25.33 14.55 -3.84
C GLU A 190 25.30 13.85 -5.21
N TRP A 191 25.96 12.70 -5.29
CA TRP A 191 25.98 11.82 -6.45
C TRP A 191 24.78 10.87 -6.46
N GLN A 192 24.18 10.69 -7.63
CA GLN A 192 23.09 9.75 -7.86
C GLN A 192 23.38 8.85 -9.08
N ILE A 193 22.70 7.71 -9.18
CA ILE A 193 22.68 6.91 -10.42
C ILE A 193 22.16 7.81 -11.55
N MET A 194 22.83 7.76 -12.69
CA MET A 194 22.47 8.53 -13.89
C MET A 194 22.54 7.60 -15.11
N PRO A 195 21.47 7.46 -15.90
CA PRO A 195 20.23 8.23 -15.87
C PRO A 195 19.22 7.67 -14.84
N SER A 196 18.34 8.54 -14.33
CA SER A 196 17.25 8.14 -13.43
C SER A 196 16.12 9.16 -13.40
N GLY A 197 14.88 8.68 -13.23
CA GLY A 197 13.74 9.57 -13.11
C GLY A 197 12.46 8.89 -12.67
N HIS A 198 11.37 9.63 -12.74
CA HIS A 198 10.05 9.13 -12.33
C HIS A 198 9.38 8.41 -13.50
N LEU A 199 8.65 7.35 -13.21
CA LEU A 199 7.73 6.76 -14.18
C LEU A 199 6.55 7.72 -14.42
N GLU A 200 6.29 8.05 -15.68
CA GLU A 200 5.16 8.90 -16.09
C GLU A 200 3.92 8.09 -16.47
N GLU A 201 2.78 8.78 -16.59
CA GLU A 201 1.53 8.14 -17.02
C GLU A 201 1.61 7.74 -18.50
N GLY A 202 1.22 6.50 -18.81
CA GLY A 202 1.16 6.00 -20.18
C GLY A 202 2.45 5.36 -20.70
N GLU A 203 3.50 5.27 -19.88
CA GLU A 203 4.73 4.56 -20.22
C GLU A 203 5.00 3.37 -19.28
N SER A 204 5.73 2.38 -19.80
CA SER A 204 6.30 1.28 -19.03
C SER A 204 7.65 1.64 -18.42
N VAL A 205 8.11 0.85 -17.44
CA VAL A 205 9.45 0.99 -16.84
C VAL A 205 10.57 0.98 -17.89
N ILE A 206 10.41 0.19 -18.96
CA ILE A 206 11.37 0.10 -20.05
C ILE A 206 11.38 1.38 -20.89
N GLU A 207 10.20 1.91 -21.23
CA GLU A 207 10.05 3.16 -21.99
C GLU A 207 10.59 4.35 -21.20
N ALA A 208 10.24 4.44 -19.91
CA ALA A 208 10.75 5.48 -19.00
C ALA A 208 12.28 5.46 -18.92
N THR A 209 12.87 4.27 -18.76
CA THR A 209 14.33 4.14 -18.67
C THR A 209 15.02 4.57 -19.97
N ALA A 210 14.45 4.20 -21.13
CA ALA A 210 14.97 4.63 -22.43
C ALA A 210 14.75 6.13 -22.70
N ARG A 211 13.67 6.72 -22.17
CA ARG A 211 13.43 8.17 -22.20
C ARG A 211 14.46 8.92 -21.37
N GLU A 212 14.63 8.56 -20.10
CA GLU A 212 15.61 9.19 -19.20
C GLU A 212 17.04 9.07 -19.74
N ALA A 213 17.42 7.91 -20.31
CA ALA A 213 18.74 7.73 -20.92
C ALA A 213 19.00 8.68 -22.10
N ARG A 214 17.96 9.01 -22.87
CA ARG A 214 18.06 9.98 -23.96
C ARG A 214 18.08 11.41 -23.44
N GLU A 215 17.20 11.73 -22.49
CA GLU A 215 17.01 13.08 -21.96
C GLU A 215 18.21 13.55 -21.13
N GLU A 216 18.70 12.70 -20.22
CA GLU A 216 19.77 13.08 -19.28
C GLU A 216 21.17 12.82 -19.83
N LEU A 217 21.33 11.80 -20.69
CA LEU A 217 22.64 11.34 -21.18
C LEU A 217 22.86 11.42 -22.69
N GLY A 218 21.82 11.61 -23.49
CA GLY A 218 21.92 11.62 -24.96
C GLY A 218 22.29 10.26 -25.57
N VAL A 219 22.01 9.15 -24.89
CA VAL A 219 22.32 7.79 -25.37
C VAL A 219 21.06 6.99 -25.66
N GLU A 220 21.18 6.02 -26.58
CA GLU A 220 20.13 5.06 -26.89
C GLU A 220 20.47 3.71 -26.25
N VAL A 221 19.48 3.06 -25.64
CA VAL A 221 19.68 1.81 -24.89
C VAL A 221 18.72 0.72 -25.39
N SER A 222 19.18 -0.53 -25.37
CA SER A 222 18.37 -1.70 -25.74
C SER A 222 18.72 -2.92 -24.88
N GLY A 223 17.84 -3.93 -24.91
CA GLY A 223 17.97 -5.11 -24.06
C GLY A 223 17.89 -4.79 -22.56
N LEU A 224 17.03 -3.82 -22.20
CA LEU A 224 16.83 -3.41 -20.80
C LEU A 224 16.21 -4.55 -19.99
N THR A 225 16.83 -4.87 -18.85
CA THR A 225 16.33 -5.86 -17.90
C THR A 225 16.32 -5.30 -16.48
N VAL A 226 15.33 -5.68 -15.67
CA VAL A 226 15.28 -5.30 -14.25
C VAL A 226 16.25 -6.20 -13.50
N ALA A 227 17.33 -5.60 -13.01
CA ALA A 227 18.33 -6.28 -12.19
C ALA A 227 17.90 -6.35 -10.72
N HIS A 228 17.19 -5.32 -10.24
CA HIS A 228 16.78 -5.25 -8.85
C HIS A 228 15.54 -4.35 -8.64
N VAL A 229 14.73 -4.67 -7.63
CA VAL A 229 13.59 -3.86 -7.18
C VAL A 229 13.77 -3.50 -5.72
N MET A 230 13.81 -2.22 -5.40
CA MET A 230 13.93 -1.75 -4.02
C MET A 230 12.62 -1.12 -3.56
N HIS A 231 12.09 -1.58 -2.42
CA HIS A 231 11.07 -0.81 -1.71
C HIS A 231 11.76 0.14 -0.75
N HIS A 232 11.79 1.42 -1.10
CA HIS A 232 12.43 2.46 -0.32
C HIS A 232 11.41 3.21 0.55
N ARG A 233 11.76 3.50 1.79
CA ARG A 233 11.08 4.48 2.63
C ARG A 233 12.07 5.50 3.15
N ASN A 234 11.79 6.77 2.91
CA ASN A 234 12.63 7.85 3.42
C ASN A 234 12.33 8.11 4.93
N PRO A 235 13.20 8.85 5.64
CA PRO A 235 12.96 9.21 7.04
C PRO A 235 11.66 10.00 7.26
N GLY A 236 11.17 10.72 6.24
CA GLY A 236 9.88 11.42 6.26
C GLY A 236 8.66 10.50 6.14
N GLY A 237 8.87 9.19 5.92
CA GLY A 237 7.85 8.17 5.85
C GLY A 237 7.22 7.95 4.47
N THR A 238 7.61 8.72 3.46
CA THR A 238 7.20 8.52 2.07
C THR A 238 7.92 7.31 1.51
N ALA A 239 7.18 6.42 0.86
CA ALA A 239 7.75 5.24 0.21
C ALA A 239 7.63 5.25 -1.32
N ARG A 240 8.58 4.56 -1.93
CA ARG A 240 8.81 4.51 -3.38
C ARG A 240 9.23 3.10 -3.78
N ILE A 241 8.96 2.73 -5.03
CA ILE A 241 9.51 1.53 -5.67
C ILE A 241 10.59 1.98 -6.64
N GLY A 242 11.85 1.67 -6.34
CA GLY A 242 12.97 1.90 -7.24
C GLY A 242 13.18 0.68 -8.13
N MET A 243 13.03 0.87 -9.44
CA MET A 243 13.33 -0.12 -10.47
C MET A 243 14.77 0.10 -10.93
N PHE A 244 15.66 -0.85 -10.70
CA PHE A 244 17.06 -0.78 -11.11
C PHE A 244 17.28 -1.66 -12.33
N LEU A 245 17.70 -1.05 -13.43
CA LEU A 245 17.84 -1.68 -14.72
C LEU A 245 19.30 -1.70 -15.17
N VAL A 246 19.61 -2.68 -16.00
CA VAL A 246 20.84 -2.75 -16.80
C VAL A 246 20.45 -2.88 -18.27
N ALA A 247 21.30 -2.36 -19.16
CA ALA A 247 21.13 -2.47 -20.60
C ALA A 247 22.11 -3.49 -21.18
N GLU A 248 21.68 -4.28 -22.16
CA GLU A 248 22.55 -5.14 -22.95
C GLU A 248 23.43 -4.31 -23.89
N THR A 249 22.86 -3.26 -24.49
CA THR A 249 23.57 -2.40 -25.43
C THR A 249 23.28 -0.93 -25.16
N VAL A 250 24.33 -0.12 -25.26
CA VAL A 250 24.28 1.34 -25.15
C VAL A 250 24.96 1.92 -26.40
N HIS A 251 24.26 2.80 -27.10
CA HIS A 251 24.75 3.48 -28.29
C HIS A 251 24.92 4.98 -28.02
N GLY A 252 26.07 5.52 -28.41
CA GLY A 252 26.46 6.89 -28.13
C GLY A 252 27.46 6.99 -26.99
N THR A 253 27.89 8.22 -26.68
CA THR A 253 28.76 8.51 -25.53
C THR A 253 27.96 9.34 -24.54
N PRO A 254 27.82 8.90 -23.27
CA PRO A 254 27.09 9.68 -22.26
C PRO A 254 27.64 11.10 -22.13
N VAL A 255 26.74 12.08 -22.23
CA VAL A 255 27.03 13.51 -21.99
C VAL A 255 26.04 14.06 -20.99
N ASN A 256 26.40 15.10 -20.24
CA ASN A 256 25.43 15.77 -19.38
C ASN A 256 24.48 16.62 -20.24
N ALA A 257 23.32 16.06 -20.62
CA ALA A 257 22.35 16.74 -21.49
C ALA A 257 21.44 17.71 -20.71
N GLU A 258 21.38 17.60 -19.38
CA GLU A 258 20.63 18.49 -18.49
C GLU A 258 21.53 19.25 -17.50
N PRO A 259 22.39 20.18 -17.97
CA PRO A 259 23.34 20.89 -17.11
C PRO A 259 22.69 21.79 -16.07
N HIS A 260 21.37 21.94 -16.07
CA HIS A 260 20.63 22.69 -15.05
C HIS A 260 20.16 21.81 -13.88
N LYS A 261 20.15 20.47 -14.05
CA LYS A 261 19.82 19.48 -13.01
C LYS A 261 21.02 18.64 -12.55
N CYS A 262 22.07 18.57 -13.37
CA CYS A 262 23.29 17.82 -13.11
C CYS A 262 24.52 18.71 -13.29
N ALA A 263 25.41 18.74 -12.29
CA ALA A 263 26.63 19.53 -12.30
C ALA A 263 27.73 18.88 -13.13
N GLU A 264 27.89 17.57 -12.97
CA GLU A 264 28.92 16.78 -13.65
C GLU A 264 28.60 15.28 -13.61
N LEU A 265 29.21 14.54 -14.53
CA LEU A 265 29.16 13.07 -14.58
C LEU A 265 30.49 12.50 -14.12
N GLY A 266 30.46 11.32 -13.49
CA GLY A 266 31.65 10.62 -13.03
C GLY A 266 31.48 9.11 -13.01
N TRP A 267 32.57 8.39 -13.32
CA TRP A 267 32.63 6.92 -13.28
C TRP A 267 33.32 6.48 -11.98
N PHE A 268 32.65 5.67 -11.16
CA PHE A 268 33.12 5.26 -9.85
C PHE A 268 33.14 3.74 -9.68
N PRO A 269 34.13 3.16 -8.98
CA PRO A 269 34.10 1.74 -8.62
C PRO A 269 32.85 1.42 -7.80
N VAL A 270 32.19 0.29 -8.10
CA VAL A 270 30.95 -0.13 -7.41
C VAL A 270 31.16 -0.46 -5.93
N ASP A 271 32.40 -0.72 -5.53
CA ASP A 271 32.85 -1.01 -4.17
C ASP A 271 33.45 0.21 -3.45
N ASP A 272 33.63 1.34 -4.14
CA ASP A 272 34.19 2.59 -3.59
C ASP A 272 33.45 3.82 -4.15
N LEU A 273 32.12 3.83 -3.98
CA LEU A 273 31.30 4.98 -4.37
C LEU A 273 31.61 6.20 -3.47
N PRO A 274 31.51 7.44 -3.99
CA PRO A 274 31.74 8.67 -3.21
C PRO A 274 30.94 8.72 -1.91
N SER A 275 31.54 9.18 -0.81
CA SER A 275 30.83 9.28 0.48
C SER A 275 29.55 10.13 0.38
N ALA A 276 29.56 11.17 -0.45
CA ALA A 276 28.42 12.01 -0.77
C ALA A 276 27.54 11.42 -1.90
N THR A 277 27.23 10.12 -1.86
CA THR A 277 26.24 9.48 -2.75
C THR A 277 24.91 9.37 -2.02
N VAL A 278 23.82 9.69 -2.72
CA VAL A 278 22.47 9.62 -2.17
C VAL A 278 22.22 8.21 -1.59
N PRO A 279 21.76 8.06 -0.33
CA PRO A 279 21.77 6.77 0.36
C PRO A 279 21.04 5.64 -0.38
N TYR A 280 19.87 5.91 -0.96
CA TYR A 280 19.13 4.90 -1.72
C TYR A 280 19.83 4.54 -3.05
N ALA A 281 20.57 5.47 -3.65
CA ALA A 281 21.31 5.21 -4.89
C ALA A 281 22.51 4.29 -4.60
N ARG A 282 23.22 4.55 -3.50
CA ARG A 282 24.27 3.64 -2.99
C ARG A 282 23.70 2.24 -2.72
N ALA A 283 22.62 2.15 -1.95
CA ALA A 283 21.98 0.88 -1.64
C ALA A 283 21.54 0.12 -2.91
N GLY A 284 21.04 0.84 -3.92
CA GLY A 284 20.68 0.26 -5.21
C GLY A 284 21.85 -0.32 -6.00
N VAL A 285 22.99 0.39 -6.05
CA VAL A 285 24.22 -0.13 -6.69
C VAL A 285 24.74 -1.36 -5.95
N GLU A 286 24.80 -1.31 -4.63
CA GLU A 286 25.23 -2.42 -3.78
C GLU A 286 24.28 -3.63 -3.94
N ALA A 287 22.96 -3.41 -4.01
CA ALA A 287 21.98 -4.47 -4.15
C ALA A 287 22.00 -5.14 -5.53
N VAL A 288 22.22 -4.40 -6.62
CA VAL A 288 22.41 -5.00 -7.96
C VAL A 288 23.65 -5.90 -7.99
N ARG A 289 24.68 -5.58 -7.20
CA ARG A 289 25.89 -6.41 -7.05
C ARG A 289 25.66 -7.65 -6.17
N ASP A 290 25.05 -7.47 -4.99
CA ASP A 290 25.08 -8.47 -3.90
C ASP A 290 23.77 -9.24 -3.69
N ALA A 291 22.63 -8.65 -4.07
CA ALA A 291 21.30 -9.15 -3.69
C ALA A 291 20.34 -9.11 -4.89
N PRO A 292 20.46 -10.03 -5.86
CA PRO A 292 19.64 -10.00 -7.07
C PRO A 292 18.15 -10.16 -6.71
N GLY A 293 17.31 -9.32 -7.30
CA GLY A 293 15.85 -9.42 -7.19
C GLY A 293 15.19 -8.31 -6.37
N PHE A 294 15.35 -8.31 -5.04
CA PHE A 294 14.57 -7.42 -4.16
C PHE A 294 15.29 -6.99 -2.88
N SER A 295 15.06 -5.75 -2.43
CA SER A 295 15.51 -5.26 -1.12
C SER A 295 14.53 -4.27 -0.47
N LEU A 296 14.67 -4.13 0.85
CA LEU A 296 14.02 -3.11 1.66
C LEU A 296 15.06 -2.06 2.07
N HIS A 297 14.81 -0.79 1.78
CA HIS A 297 15.69 0.31 2.20
C HIS A 297 14.93 1.34 3.03
N GLY A 298 15.30 1.47 4.31
CA GLY A 298 14.61 2.36 5.26
C GLY A 298 13.33 1.78 5.87
N TRP A 299 13.07 0.49 5.66
CA TRP A 299 12.00 -0.26 6.33
C TRP A 299 12.57 -1.13 7.45
N ALA A 300 11.81 -1.27 8.54
CA ALA A 300 12.06 -2.31 9.53
C ALA A 300 11.39 -3.62 9.07
N LEU A 301 12.04 -4.75 9.31
CA LEU A 301 11.40 -6.06 9.18
C LEU A 301 10.31 -6.24 10.25
N PRO A 302 9.29 -7.08 9.99
CA PRO A 302 8.30 -7.42 11.00
C PRO A 302 8.95 -8.02 12.25
N VAL A 303 8.53 -7.56 13.42
CA VAL A 303 8.94 -8.14 14.71
C VAL A 303 7.95 -9.18 15.18
N ALA A 304 8.40 -10.14 16.00
CA ALA A 304 7.61 -11.26 16.51
C ALA A 304 6.26 -10.82 17.11
N ALA A 305 6.23 -9.74 17.89
CA ALA A 305 4.98 -9.24 18.49
C ALA A 305 3.94 -8.80 17.46
N HIS A 306 4.34 -8.20 16.34
CA HIS A 306 3.42 -7.83 15.27
C HIS A 306 2.86 -9.09 14.60
N LEU A 307 3.74 -10.03 14.26
CA LEU A 307 3.39 -11.28 13.59
C LEU A 307 2.42 -12.12 14.42
N GLU A 308 2.65 -12.21 15.73
CA GLU A 308 1.74 -12.89 16.66
C GLU A 308 0.36 -12.22 16.70
N ALA A 309 0.31 -10.89 16.80
CA ALA A 309 -0.94 -10.15 16.77
C ALA A 309 -1.68 -10.32 15.43
N GLU A 310 -0.97 -10.41 14.31
CA GLU A 310 -1.54 -10.71 12.99
C GLU A 310 -2.13 -12.11 12.93
N ALA A 311 -1.39 -13.13 13.39
CA ALA A 311 -1.89 -14.49 13.41
C ALA A 311 -3.17 -14.64 14.26
N VAL A 312 -3.22 -13.98 15.41
CA VAL A 312 -4.42 -13.95 16.26
C VAL A 312 -5.59 -13.28 15.53
N ARG A 313 -5.38 -12.13 14.89
CA ARG A 313 -6.43 -11.45 14.11
C ARG A 313 -6.92 -12.29 12.93
N ALA A 314 -6.03 -13.03 12.29
CA ALA A 314 -6.34 -13.91 11.17
C ALA A 314 -6.98 -15.25 11.59
N GLY A 315 -7.08 -15.52 12.90
CA GLY A 315 -7.79 -16.70 13.42
C GLY A 315 -7.01 -18.01 13.36
N PHE A 316 -5.67 -17.95 13.30
CA PHE A 316 -4.84 -19.15 13.39
C PHE A 316 -4.96 -19.79 14.77
N ALA A 317 -5.19 -21.10 14.80
CA ALA A 317 -5.39 -21.88 16.02
C ALA A 317 -4.08 -22.25 16.73
N GLU A 318 -2.97 -22.23 15.99
CA GLU A 318 -1.64 -22.59 16.46
C GLU A 318 -0.60 -21.71 15.76
N THR A 319 0.43 -21.30 16.49
CA THR A 319 1.63 -20.68 15.90
C THR A 319 2.85 -21.54 16.19
N SER A 320 3.73 -21.68 15.20
CA SER A 320 5.03 -22.33 15.39
C SER A 320 6.15 -21.40 14.94
N VAL A 321 7.33 -21.59 15.50
CA VAL A 321 8.53 -20.83 15.16
C VAL A 321 9.60 -21.77 14.63
N THR A 322 10.26 -21.41 13.55
CA THR A 322 11.53 -22.03 13.16
C THR A 322 12.67 -21.05 13.32
N LEU A 323 13.85 -21.58 13.62
CA LEU A 323 15.09 -20.83 13.55
C LEU A 323 15.96 -21.42 12.44
N ILE A 324 16.37 -20.56 11.51
CA ILE A 324 17.41 -20.84 10.52
C ILE A 324 18.66 -20.12 10.98
N ALA A 325 19.59 -20.87 11.55
CA ALA A 325 20.81 -20.31 12.10
C ALA A 325 21.99 -20.57 11.16
N HIS A 326 22.89 -19.61 11.03
CA HIS A 326 24.18 -19.83 10.37
C HIS A 326 25.32 -19.76 11.38
N ARG A 327 26.29 -20.69 11.27
CA ARG A 327 27.49 -20.74 12.10
C ARG A 327 28.67 -21.27 11.30
N ALA A 328 29.74 -20.49 11.19
CA ALA A 328 31.00 -20.90 10.57
C ALA A 328 30.81 -21.60 9.19
N GLY A 329 29.93 -21.06 8.34
CA GLY A 329 29.63 -21.62 7.02
C GLY A 329 28.66 -22.81 7.01
N HIS A 330 28.09 -23.19 8.15
CA HIS A 330 27.06 -24.21 8.25
C HIS A 330 25.69 -23.60 8.52
N VAL A 331 24.65 -24.13 7.89
CA VAL A 331 23.25 -23.81 8.22
C VAL A 331 22.68 -24.87 9.14
N LEU A 332 22.06 -24.42 10.21
CA LEU A 332 21.32 -25.21 11.17
C LEU A 332 19.84 -24.81 11.09
N VAL A 333 18.96 -25.80 11.19
CA VAL A 333 17.52 -25.59 11.24
C VAL A 333 16.94 -26.30 12.46
N LEU A 334 15.86 -25.76 13.00
CA LEU A 334 15.17 -26.34 14.15
C LEU A 334 14.43 -27.63 13.80
N SER A 335 14.95 -28.78 14.20
CA SER A 335 14.29 -30.09 14.18
C SER A 335 13.12 -30.18 15.18
N ASP A 336 11.99 -30.69 14.70
CA ASP A 336 10.80 -30.98 15.49
C ASP A 336 10.51 -32.49 15.63
N GLY A 337 11.33 -33.35 15.02
CA GLY A 337 11.22 -34.81 15.12
C GLY A 337 9.97 -35.43 14.46
N GLU A 338 9.04 -34.61 13.93
CA GLU A 338 7.87 -35.06 13.18
C GLU A 338 8.22 -35.11 11.69
N ALA A 339 8.32 -36.32 11.12
CA ALA A 339 8.88 -36.53 9.78
C ALA A 339 8.13 -35.78 8.64
N ASP A 340 6.87 -35.40 8.86
CA ASP A 340 5.98 -34.85 7.83
C ASP A 340 5.73 -33.34 7.94
N ARG A 341 6.18 -32.66 9.00
CA ARG A 341 6.01 -31.21 9.17
C ARG A 341 7.28 -30.43 8.81
N LEU A 342 7.10 -29.15 8.51
CA LEU A 342 8.23 -28.24 8.36
C LEU A 342 8.89 -28.05 9.72
N PRO A 343 10.24 -28.14 9.81
CA PRO A 343 10.94 -28.09 11.08
C PRO A 343 10.57 -26.82 11.87
N SER A 344 9.85 -26.97 12.99
CA SER A 344 9.37 -25.85 13.80
C SER A 344 8.97 -26.23 15.23
N LEU A 345 9.04 -25.28 16.17
CA LEU A 345 8.57 -25.43 17.55
C LEU A 345 7.21 -24.75 17.70
N VAL A 346 6.20 -25.50 18.10
CA VAL A 346 4.90 -24.93 18.49
C VAL A 346 5.08 -23.99 19.68
N VAL A 347 4.60 -22.75 19.55
CA VAL A 347 4.57 -21.76 20.62
C VAL A 347 3.43 -22.13 21.57
N ARG A 348 3.79 -22.64 22.75
CA ARG A 348 2.82 -23.14 23.73
C ARG A 348 2.00 -22.00 24.36
N HIS A 349 0.77 -22.30 24.74
CA HIS A 349 -0.13 -21.35 25.40
C HIS A 349 0.53 -20.69 26.62
N GLY A 350 0.42 -19.36 26.71
CA GLY A 350 1.03 -18.54 27.78
C GLY A 350 2.48 -18.12 27.52
N ARG A 351 3.05 -18.50 26.37
CA ARG A 351 4.35 -18.04 25.88
C ARG A 351 4.15 -17.15 24.66
N SER A 352 4.84 -16.01 24.58
CA SER A 352 4.79 -15.16 23.38
C SER A 352 5.68 -15.70 22.27
N LEU A 353 5.40 -15.30 21.03
CA LEU A 353 6.29 -15.60 19.89
C LEU A 353 7.67 -14.96 20.10
N ALA A 354 7.73 -13.77 20.69
CA ALA A 354 8.98 -13.07 20.98
C ALA A 354 9.87 -13.87 21.95
N ASP A 355 9.29 -14.42 23.03
CA ASP A 355 10.03 -15.27 23.97
C ASP A 355 10.49 -16.57 23.30
N ALA A 356 9.70 -17.10 22.36
CA ALA A 356 10.06 -18.27 21.54
C ALA A 356 11.29 -18.02 20.68
N VAL A 357 11.31 -16.90 19.97
CA VAL A 357 12.44 -16.48 19.14
C VAL A 357 13.68 -16.21 19.99
N ALA A 358 13.54 -15.46 21.09
CA ALA A 358 14.66 -15.09 21.95
C ALA A 358 15.37 -16.31 22.58
N GLU A 359 14.62 -17.33 23.02
CA GLU A 359 15.21 -18.57 23.53
C GLU A 359 16.00 -19.32 22.44
N LEU A 360 15.45 -19.39 21.23
CA LEU A 360 16.04 -20.15 20.13
C LEU A 360 17.28 -19.45 19.56
N ALA A 361 17.17 -18.15 19.27
CA ALA A 361 18.22 -17.38 18.61
C ALA A 361 19.40 -17.05 19.53
N GLN A 362 19.16 -16.93 20.84
CA GLN A 362 20.16 -16.46 21.82
C GLN A 362 20.82 -15.12 21.43
N GLY A 363 20.06 -14.25 20.76
CA GLY A 363 20.54 -13.00 20.20
C GLY A 363 19.51 -12.38 19.25
N ASP A 364 19.96 -11.44 18.42
CA ASP A 364 19.12 -10.80 17.42
C ASP A 364 18.72 -11.80 16.34
N ALA A 365 17.43 -11.79 15.98
CA ALA A 365 16.86 -12.63 14.95
C ALA A 365 15.94 -11.80 14.06
N GLU A 366 16.05 -12.03 12.76
CA GLU A 366 15.30 -11.32 11.74
C GLU A 366 14.23 -12.22 11.14
N PHE A 367 13.08 -11.64 10.79
CA PHE A 367 12.01 -12.37 10.14
C PHE A 367 12.44 -12.85 8.76
N ALA A 368 12.34 -14.16 8.52
CA ALA A 368 12.76 -14.82 7.29
C ALA A 368 11.59 -15.26 6.40
N GLY A 369 10.41 -15.46 6.98
CA GLY A 369 9.24 -15.92 6.23
C GLY A 369 8.12 -16.46 7.13
N ALA A 370 6.97 -16.73 6.52
CA ALA A 370 5.86 -17.38 7.20
C ALA A 370 5.11 -18.30 6.24
N ASP A 371 4.56 -19.39 6.79
CA ASP A 371 3.82 -20.39 6.03
C ASP A 371 2.64 -20.90 6.83
N ASP A 372 1.56 -21.22 6.13
CA ASP A 372 0.38 -21.80 6.75
C ASP A 372 0.48 -23.33 6.70
N TYR A 373 -0.01 -23.98 7.75
CA TYR A 373 -0.07 -25.45 7.82
C TYR A 373 -1.37 -25.90 8.48
N VAL A 374 -1.68 -27.20 8.35
CA VAL A 374 -2.81 -27.83 9.03
C VAL A 374 -2.29 -28.60 10.25
N THR A 375 -2.86 -28.35 11.42
CA THR A 375 -2.53 -29.05 12.66
C THR A 375 -3.00 -30.51 12.61
N LEU A 376 -2.49 -31.34 13.53
CA LEU A 376 -2.91 -32.75 13.62
C LEU A 376 -4.42 -32.93 13.88
N ASP A 377 -5.08 -31.92 14.45
CA ASP A 377 -6.53 -31.90 14.68
C ASP A 377 -7.32 -31.11 13.61
N GLY A 378 -6.69 -30.79 12.47
CA GLY A 378 -7.35 -30.26 11.28
C GLY A 378 -7.61 -28.75 11.29
N ARG A 379 -6.98 -27.99 12.20
CA ARG A 379 -7.11 -26.53 12.30
C ARG A 379 -5.97 -25.83 11.55
N LEU A 380 -6.18 -24.57 11.18
CA LEU A 380 -5.16 -23.77 10.52
C LEU A 380 -4.12 -23.28 11.54
N GLY A 381 -2.84 -23.54 11.27
CA GLY A 381 -1.71 -23.00 12.02
C GLY A 381 -0.82 -22.14 11.13
N ARG A 382 0.00 -21.28 11.76
CA ARG A 382 0.96 -20.42 11.07
C ARG A 382 2.36 -20.62 11.63
N ARG A 383 3.29 -20.98 10.76
CA ARG A 383 4.72 -21.10 11.04
C ARG A 383 5.41 -19.79 10.71
N PHE A 384 6.24 -19.29 11.62
CA PHE A 384 7.08 -18.12 11.43
C PHE A 384 8.55 -18.53 11.43
N ALA A 385 9.28 -18.17 10.38
CA ALA A 385 10.71 -18.41 10.27
C ALA A 385 11.50 -17.16 10.68
N PHE A 386 12.53 -17.39 11.49
CA PHE A 386 13.48 -16.37 11.87
C PHE A 386 14.90 -16.82 11.56
N ALA A 387 15.73 -15.88 11.13
CA ALA A 387 17.14 -16.10 10.87
C ALA A 387 18.01 -15.39 11.90
N ALA A 388 19.07 -16.07 12.35
CA ALA A 388 20.01 -15.50 13.32
C ALA A 388 21.44 -16.01 13.10
N PRO A 389 22.47 -15.18 13.31
CA PRO A 389 23.84 -15.66 13.47
C PRO A 389 23.96 -16.42 14.81
N LEU A 390 24.51 -17.63 14.82
CA LEU A 390 24.73 -18.38 16.06
C LEU A 390 26.14 -18.09 16.62
N ALA A 391 26.23 -17.24 17.64
CA ALA A 391 27.49 -16.88 18.28
C ALA A 391 28.03 -17.94 19.26
N GLY A 392 27.16 -18.80 19.79
CA GLY A 392 27.48 -19.83 20.80
C GLY A 392 27.22 -21.26 20.33
N ASP A 393 27.31 -22.22 21.26
CA ASP A 393 26.86 -23.58 21.00
C ASP A 393 25.32 -23.62 20.91
N PRO A 394 24.76 -24.45 20.00
CA PRO A 394 23.31 -24.59 19.91
C PRO A 394 22.74 -24.93 21.29
N PRO A 395 21.54 -24.43 21.63
CA PRO A 395 20.96 -24.70 22.94
C PRO A 395 20.97 -26.21 23.20
N ALA A 396 21.34 -26.60 24.43
CA ALA A 396 21.53 -27.99 24.85
C ALA A 396 20.27 -28.88 24.69
N THR A 397 19.15 -28.30 24.24
CA THR A 397 17.91 -28.98 23.88
C THR A 397 18.03 -29.90 22.66
N GLY A 398 19.14 -29.87 21.92
CA GLY A 398 19.41 -30.82 20.82
C GLY A 398 18.51 -30.65 19.60
N ARG A 399 17.87 -29.49 19.47
CA ARG A 399 16.86 -29.25 18.43
C ARG A 399 17.42 -28.64 17.14
N LEU A 400 18.57 -27.98 17.15
CA LEU A 400 19.17 -27.50 15.91
C LEU A 400 19.96 -28.62 15.23
N ILE A 401 19.56 -28.97 14.01
CA ILE A 401 20.21 -29.99 13.18
C ILE A 401 20.81 -29.36 11.92
N PRO A 402 21.85 -29.96 11.33
CA PRO A 402 22.36 -29.52 10.04
C PRO A 402 21.24 -29.50 8.99
N LEU A 403 21.18 -28.45 8.16
CA LEU A 403 20.19 -28.35 7.09
C LEU A 403 20.27 -29.54 6.12
N SER A 404 21.47 -30.11 5.93
CA SER A 404 21.68 -31.32 5.13
C SER A 404 20.92 -32.55 5.65
N SER A 405 20.51 -32.56 6.92
CA SER A 405 19.69 -33.63 7.50
C SER A 405 18.21 -33.55 7.12
N VAL A 406 17.72 -32.38 6.69
CA VAL A 406 16.33 -32.15 6.29
C VAL A 406 16.20 -32.01 4.76
N GLY A 407 17.23 -31.46 4.11
CA GLY A 407 17.23 -31.09 2.70
C GLY A 407 16.64 -29.69 2.47
N THR A 408 17.38 -28.84 1.76
CA THR A 408 16.99 -27.46 1.42
C THR A 408 15.66 -27.39 0.67
N SER A 409 15.37 -28.37 -0.19
CA SER A 409 14.14 -28.42 -0.99
C SER A 409 12.86 -28.57 -0.18
N ARG A 410 12.96 -28.99 1.09
CA ARG A 410 11.80 -29.03 2.00
C ARG A 410 11.41 -27.65 2.51
N LEU A 411 12.32 -26.68 2.50
CA LEU A 411 12.04 -25.34 3.02
C LEU A 411 11.21 -24.53 2.01
N PRO A 412 10.40 -23.57 2.47
CA PRO A 412 9.78 -22.54 1.63
C PRO A 412 10.81 -21.79 0.78
N ARG A 413 10.37 -21.27 -0.38
CA ARG A 413 11.30 -20.61 -1.33
C ARG A 413 11.99 -19.38 -0.72
N ALA A 414 11.30 -18.60 0.12
CA ALA A 414 11.89 -17.44 0.78
C ALA A 414 13.07 -17.83 1.68
N GLU A 415 12.94 -18.92 2.43
CA GLU A 415 14.00 -19.45 3.29
C GLU A 415 15.17 -20.01 2.47
N GLN A 416 14.89 -20.69 1.35
CA GLN A 416 15.92 -21.13 0.43
C GLN A 416 16.73 -19.96 -0.13
N MET A 417 16.05 -18.89 -0.59
CA MET A 417 16.72 -17.70 -1.12
C MET A 417 17.55 -16.98 -0.05
N LEU A 418 17.05 -16.92 1.18
CA LEU A 418 17.82 -16.39 2.31
C LEU A 418 19.10 -17.21 2.55
N ILE A 419 18.99 -18.53 2.54
CA ILE A 419 20.15 -19.42 2.72
C ILE A 419 21.13 -19.27 1.55
N GLU A 420 20.63 -19.24 0.30
CA GLU A 420 21.42 -18.98 -0.90
C GLU A 420 22.21 -17.66 -0.75
N SER A 421 21.60 -16.61 -0.19
CA SER A 421 22.25 -15.31 0.03
C SER A 421 23.43 -15.34 1.01
N TRP A 422 23.48 -16.30 1.94
CA TRP A 422 24.62 -16.42 2.88
C TRP A 422 25.86 -17.05 2.26
N PHE A 423 25.69 -17.79 1.17
CA PHE A 423 26.76 -18.48 0.46
C PHE A 423 26.99 -17.94 -0.95
N GLY A 424 26.20 -16.93 -1.36
CA GLY A 424 26.30 -16.26 -2.64
C GLY A 424 27.52 -15.34 -2.70
N GLY A 425 28.51 -15.79 -3.45
CA GLY A 425 29.67 -15.05 -3.95
C GLY A 425 30.17 -15.74 -5.21
#